data_AF-A0A660M9M4-F1
#
_entry.id   AF-A0A660M9M4-F1
#
_cell.length_a   1.000
_cell.length_b   1.000
_cell.length_c   1.000
_cell.angle_alpha   90.00
_cell.angle_beta   90.00
_cell.angle_gamma   90.00
#
_symmetry.space_group_name_H-M   'P 1'
#
loop_
_entity.id
_entity.type
_entity.pdbx_description
1 polymer ?
#
loop_
_entity_poly.entity_id
_entity_poly.type
_entity_poly.pdbx_seq_one_letter_code
_entity_poly.pdbx_strand_id
1 'polypeptide(L)'
;MPIIKSAVKRMRQTAKRRERNVGIKKDIKGAVKAFVAEPSAKSLSKAQSELDKAVKKGLIKKNTAARRKASLAAAAKKAGVKLA
;
A
#
# COMPACT_ATOMS: atom_id res chain seq x y z
N MET A 1 -28.40 10.74 7.70
CA MET A 1 -28.54 9.31 8.06
C MET A 1 -29.21 8.57 6.92
N PRO A 2 -28.90 7.29 6.68
CA PRO A 2 -29.55 6.52 5.62
C PRO A 2 -31.01 6.25 5.99
N ILE A 3 -31.91 6.57 5.08
CA ILE A 3 -33.36 6.45 5.27
C ILE A 3 -33.84 5.02 4.94
N ILE A 4 -33.19 4.34 4.00
CA ILE A 4 -33.58 3.01 3.50
C ILE A 4 -32.76 1.89 4.18
N LYS A 5 -33.39 0.75 4.49
CA LYS A 5 -32.75 -0.43 5.13
C LYS A 5 -31.47 -0.89 4.41
N SER A 6 -31.47 -0.87 3.08
CA SER A 6 -30.30 -1.20 2.25
C SER A 6 -29.13 -0.25 2.49
N ALA A 7 -29.41 1.05 2.62
CA ALA A 7 -28.40 2.08 2.88
C ALA A 7 -27.80 1.95 4.29
N VAL A 8 -28.61 1.61 5.31
CA VAL A 8 -28.11 1.28 6.66
C VAL A 8 -27.16 0.07 6.62
N LYS A 9 -27.49 -0.97 5.84
CA LYS A 9 -26.61 -2.14 5.62
C LYS A 9 -25.31 -1.73 4.92
N ARG A 10 -25.38 -0.89 3.87
CA ARG A 10 -24.20 -0.39 3.16
C ARG A 10 -23.29 0.42 4.07
N MET A 11 -23.83 1.27 4.94
CA MET A 11 -23.03 2.04 5.90
C MET A 11 -22.20 1.12 6.82
N ARG A 12 -22.84 0.10 7.41
CA ARG A 12 -22.16 -0.90 8.26
C ARG A 12 -21.06 -1.66 7.51
N GLN A 13 -21.33 -2.06 6.26
CA GLN A 13 -20.33 -2.74 5.42
C GLN A 13 -19.15 -1.82 5.08
N THR A 14 -19.42 -0.56 4.75
CA THR A 14 -18.39 0.42 4.41
C THR A 14 -17.48 0.71 5.60
N ALA A 15 -18.01 0.81 6.82
CA ALA A 15 -17.20 0.99 8.03
C ALA A 15 -16.15 -0.13 8.20
N LYS A 16 -16.59 -1.40 8.15
CA LYS A 16 -15.71 -2.57 8.25
C LYS A 16 -14.69 -2.68 7.10
N ARG A 17 -15.07 -2.26 5.89
CA ARG A 17 -14.14 -2.22 4.75
C ARG A 17 -13.12 -1.08 4.89
N ARG A 18 -13.56 0.08 5.37
CA ARG A 18 -12.72 1.26 5.57
C ARG A 18 -11.62 0.98 6.59
N GLU A 19 -11.96 0.37 7.72
CA GLU A 19 -10.99 0.02 8.76
C GLU A 19 -9.85 -0.85 8.22
N ARG A 20 -10.19 -1.96 7.54
CA ARG A 20 -9.21 -2.86 6.90
C ARG A 20 -8.37 -2.14 5.84
N ASN A 21 -8.99 -1.31 5.02
CA ASN A 21 -8.30 -0.54 3.98
C ASN A 21 -7.36 0.52 4.55
N VAL A 22 -7.71 1.11 5.70
CA VAL A 22 -6.85 2.08 6.40
C VAL A 22 -5.62 1.38 6.96
N GLY A 23 -5.75 0.16 7.51
CA GLY A 23 -4.62 -0.67 7.94
C GLY A 23 -3.60 -0.86 6.81
N ILE A 24 -4.03 -1.41 5.69
CA ILE A 24 -3.17 -1.65 4.52
C ILE A 24 -2.51 -0.36 4.02
N LYS A 25 -3.23 0.78 4.02
CA LYS A 25 -2.64 2.08 3.64
C LYS A 25 -1.55 2.53 4.63
N LYS A 26 -1.74 2.29 5.92
CA LYS A 26 -0.74 2.59 6.95
C LYS A 26 0.48 1.68 6.79
N ASP A 27 0.29 0.40 6.50
CA ASP A 27 1.37 -0.57 6.30
C ASP A 27 2.26 -0.17 5.12
N ILE A 28 1.66 0.19 3.98
CA ILE A 28 2.40 0.72 2.82
C ILE A 28 3.17 1.99 3.21
N LYS A 29 2.53 2.93 3.93
CA LYS A 29 3.19 4.18 4.34
C LYS A 29 4.36 3.91 5.29
N GLY A 30 4.20 2.97 6.22
CA GLY A 30 5.25 2.55 7.15
C GLY A 30 6.43 1.89 6.42
N ALA A 31 6.16 0.95 5.53
CA ALA A 31 7.18 0.27 4.75
C ALA A 31 7.98 1.23 3.85
N VAL A 32 7.31 2.18 3.19
CA VAL A 32 7.98 3.20 2.37
C VAL A 32 8.82 4.14 3.23
N LYS A 33 8.32 4.58 4.40
CA LYS A 33 9.10 5.40 5.33
C LYS A 33 10.34 4.68 5.83
N ALA A 34 10.22 3.41 6.20
CA ALA A 34 11.34 2.59 6.64
C ALA A 34 12.40 2.44 5.54
N PHE A 35 11.98 2.26 4.28
CA PHE A 35 12.91 2.23 3.15
C PHE A 35 13.62 3.58 2.91
N VAL A 36 12.93 4.70 3.09
CA VAL A 36 13.55 6.03 2.92
C VAL A 36 14.55 6.34 4.04
N ALA A 37 14.24 5.92 5.28
CA ALA A 37 15.16 6.10 6.41
C ALA A 37 16.41 5.22 6.28
N GLU A 38 16.22 3.95 5.97
CA GLU A 38 17.31 2.97 5.80
C GLU A 38 17.11 2.17 4.50
N PRO A 39 17.68 2.67 3.38
CA PRO A 39 17.62 1.98 2.11
C PRO A 39 18.40 0.66 2.18
N SER A 40 17.69 -0.47 2.15
CA SER A 40 18.27 -1.81 2.09
C SER A 40 17.46 -2.71 1.15
N ALA A 41 18.05 -3.80 0.68
CA ALA A 41 17.34 -4.77 -0.16
C ALA A 41 16.10 -5.36 0.55
N LYS A 42 16.21 -5.59 1.87
CA LYS A 42 15.10 -6.09 2.70
C LYS A 42 13.96 -5.08 2.83
N SER A 43 14.29 -3.80 3.09
CA SER A 43 13.29 -2.73 3.22
C SER A 43 12.60 -2.45 1.88
N LEU A 44 13.34 -2.53 0.77
CA LEU A 44 12.79 -2.43 -0.58
C LEU A 44 11.82 -3.57 -0.90
N SER A 45 12.23 -4.83 -0.66
CA SER A 45 11.39 -6.01 -0.90
C SER A 45 10.09 -5.96 -0.08
N LYS A 46 10.19 -5.56 1.19
CA LYS A 46 9.01 -5.36 2.06
C LYS A 46 8.06 -4.30 1.50
N ALA A 47 8.58 -3.14 1.07
CA ALA A 47 7.76 -2.08 0.50
C ALA A 47 7.07 -2.50 -0.82
N GLN A 48 7.78 -3.25 -1.68
CA GLN A 48 7.21 -3.80 -2.91
C GLN A 48 6.12 -4.85 -2.62
N SER A 49 6.37 -5.75 -1.66
CA SER A 49 5.40 -6.77 -1.25
C SER A 49 4.09 -6.15 -0.76
N GLU A 50 4.14 -5.11 0.08
CA GLU A 50 2.93 -4.43 0.56
C GLU A 50 2.15 -3.72 -0.56
N LEU A 51 2.84 -3.16 -1.56
CA LEU A 51 2.18 -2.61 -2.74
C LEU A 51 1.46 -3.70 -3.55
N ASP A 52 2.08 -4.86 -3.72
CA ASP A 52 1.48 -5.96 -4.48
C ASP A 52 0.31 -6.63 -3.73
N LYS A 53 0.40 -6.74 -2.40
CA LYS A 53 -0.76 -7.13 -1.57
C LYS A 53 -1.91 -6.15 -1.74
N ALA A 54 -1.66 -4.84 -1.78
CA ALA A 54 -2.70 -3.85 -1.98
C ALA A 54 -3.35 -3.93 -3.37
N VAL A 55 -2.60 -4.31 -4.41
CA VAL A 55 -3.15 -4.62 -5.74
C VAL A 55 -4.02 -5.88 -5.68
N LYS A 56 -3.54 -6.96 -5.06
CA LYS A 56 -4.29 -8.22 -4.90
C LYS A 56 -5.63 -8.01 -4.17
N LYS A 57 -5.67 -7.10 -3.21
CA LYS A 57 -6.88 -6.71 -2.47
C LYS A 57 -7.76 -5.68 -3.21
N GLY A 58 -7.37 -5.25 -4.40
CA GLY A 58 -8.13 -4.28 -5.21
C GLY A 58 -8.13 -2.85 -4.65
N LEU A 59 -7.24 -2.54 -3.70
CA LEU A 59 -7.18 -1.24 -3.03
C LEU A 59 -6.49 -0.18 -3.89
N ILE A 60 -5.49 -0.58 -4.67
CA ILE A 60 -4.80 0.28 -5.63
C ILE A 60 -4.82 -0.37 -7.02
N LYS A 61 -4.95 0.45 -8.07
CA LYS A 61 -4.86 -0.04 -9.45
C LYS A 61 -3.43 -0.48 -9.77
N LYS A 62 -3.30 -1.44 -10.69
CA LYS A 62 -2.01 -1.99 -11.16
C LYS A 62 -1.02 -0.89 -11.57
N ASN A 63 -1.49 0.10 -12.33
CA ASN A 63 -0.65 1.21 -12.81
C ASN A 63 -0.14 2.10 -11.67
N THR A 64 -0.94 2.31 -10.62
CA THR A 64 -0.52 3.08 -9.44
C THR A 64 0.57 2.33 -8.67
N ALA A 65 0.43 1.02 -8.52
CA ALA A 65 1.46 0.19 -7.91
C ALA A 65 2.74 0.18 -8.76
N ALA A 66 2.63 0.01 -10.08
CA ALA A 66 3.75 0.04 -11.01
C ALA A 66 4.54 1.35 -10.91
N ARG A 67 3.86 2.51 -10.95
CA ARG A 67 4.51 3.83 -10.79
C ARG A 67 5.25 3.95 -9.46
N ARG A 68 4.64 3.49 -8.37
CA ARG A 68 5.27 3.52 -7.03
C ARG A 68 6.49 2.60 -6.95
N LYS A 69 6.40 1.38 -7.50
CA LYS A 69 7.52 0.44 -7.57
C LYS A 69 8.68 1.00 -8.41
N ALA A 70 8.39 1.63 -9.55
CA ALA A 70 9.41 2.30 -10.37
C ALA A 70 10.11 3.43 -9.59
N SER A 71 9.36 4.26 -8.86
CA SER A 71 9.93 5.30 -8.01
C SER A 71 10.82 4.75 -6.90
N LEU A 72 10.42 3.65 -6.25
CA LEU A 72 11.24 2.99 -5.21
C LEU A 72 12.51 2.38 -5.81
N ALA A 73 12.43 1.76 -6.99
CA ALA A 73 13.59 1.22 -7.70
C ALA A 73 14.57 2.33 -8.08
N ALA A 74 14.09 3.47 -8.57
CA ALA A 74 14.93 4.63 -8.85
C ALA A 74 15.62 5.18 -7.60
N ALA A 75 14.91 5.25 -6.47
CA ALA A 75 15.48 5.65 -5.19
C ALA A 75 16.54 4.64 -4.68
N ALA A 76 16.27 3.34 -4.80
CA ALA A 76 17.22 2.28 -4.42
C ALA A 76 18.52 2.35 -5.24
N LYS A 77 18.40 2.57 -6.55
CA LYS A 77 19.55 2.74 -7.44
C LYS A 77 20.39 3.96 -7.06
N LYS A 78 19.75 5.09 -6.72
CA LYS A 78 20.44 6.29 -6.22
C LYS A 78 21.15 6.05 -4.90
N ALA A 79 20.56 5.26 -4.01
CA ALA A 79 21.13 4.91 -2.70
C ALA A 79 22.19 3.80 -2.78
N GLY A 80 22.55 3.30 -3.97
CA GLY A 80 23.57 2.25 -4.12
C GLY A 80 23.14 0.88 -3.59
N VAL A 81 21.85 0.66 -3.34
CA VAL A 81 21.33 -0.63 -2.86
C VAL A 81 21.46 -1.64 -3.99
N LYS A 82 22.44 -2.54 -3.90
CA LYS A 82 22.55 -3.68 -4.80
C LYS A 82 21.37 -4.62 -4.56
N LEU A 83 20.56 -4.82 -5.60
CA LEU A 83 19.58 -5.89 -5.64
C LEU A 83 20.37 -7.20 -5.69
N ALA A 84 20.16 -8.06 -4.69
CA ALA A 84 20.54 -9.47 -4.77
C ALA A 84 19.54 -10.20 -5.66
#